data_AF-A0A4U5VZZ7-F1
#
_entry.id   AF-A0A4U5VZZ7-F1
#
_cell.length_a   1.000
_cell.length_b   1.000
_cell.length_c   1.000
_cell.angle_alpha   90.00
_cell.angle_beta   90.00
_cell.angle_gamma   90.00
#
_symmetry.space_group_name_H-M   'P 1'
#
loop_
_entity.id
_entity.type
_entity.pdbx_description
1 polymer ?
#
loop_
_entity_poly.entity_id
_entity_poly.type
_entity_poly.pdbx_seq_one_letter_code
_entity_poly.pdbx_strand_id
1 'polypeptide(L)'
;MEVLPSCLLVFLLLLTPGEGNYQVIGSHEPIVAVQGDDVILPCHVEPRISVARYTVEWSRPDLKPDPNDRLSRVEYVHLYRDSREVPDMKISSYVKRTALFAEGLTHGNISLKIMNGCSQEFGINRQVQTSPETSHLGS
;
A
#
# COMPACT_ATOMS: atom_id res chain seq x y z
N MET A 1 -26.10 -14.56 -21.26
CA MET A 1 -24.69 -14.20 -20.99
C MET A 1 -24.76 -13.18 -19.87
N GLU A 2 -24.50 -13.61 -18.64
CA GLU A 2 -24.55 -12.76 -17.44
C GLU A 2 -23.43 -11.71 -17.55
N VAL A 3 -23.80 -10.45 -17.70
CA VAL A 3 -22.84 -9.35 -17.67
C VAL A 3 -22.46 -9.17 -16.19
N LEU A 4 -21.35 -9.79 -15.76
CA LEU A 4 -20.85 -9.60 -14.40
C LEU A 4 -20.63 -8.09 -14.16
N PRO A 5 -21.13 -7.51 -13.06
CA PRO A 5 -20.94 -6.10 -12.78
C PRO A 5 -19.44 -5.85 -12.52
N SER A 6 -18.74 -5.35 -13.53
CA SER A 6 -17.36 -4.89 -13.42
C SER A 6 -17.31 -3.69 -12.49
N CYS A 7 -16.52 -3.78 -11.42
CA CYS A 7 -16.28 -2.66 -10.52
C CYS A 7 -15.18 -1.76 -11.08
N LEU A 8 -15.47 -0.47 -11.29
CA LEU A 8 -14.45 0.50 -11.63
C LEU A 8 -13.72 0.95 -10.37
N LEU A 9 -12.44 0.63 -10.27
CA LEU A 9 -11.60 1.00 -9.13
C LEU A 9 -10.67 2.15 -9.55
N VAL A 10 -10.95 3.35 -9.04
CA VAL A 10 -10.24 4.58 -9.42
C VAL A 10 -9.18 4.87 -8.38
N PHE A 11 -7.92 4.64 -8.73
CA PHE A 11 -6.76 4.98 -7.91
C PHE A 11 -6.25 6.38 -8.27
N LEU A 12 -6.40 7.35 -7.37
CA LEU A 12 -5.75 8.65 -7.54
C LEU A 12 -4.29 8.56 -7.07
N LEU A 13 -3.37 9.01 -7.92
CA LEU A 13 -1.95 9.14 -7.58
C LEU A 13 -1.74 10.35 -6.67
N LEU A 14 -1.23 10.12 -5.46
CA LEU A 14 -0.46 11.11 -4.71
C LEU A 14 0.97 10.59 -4.59
N LEU A 15 1.88 11.19 -5.37
CA LEU A 15 3.32 11.00 -5.21
C LEU A 15 3.72 11.80 -3.96
N THR A 16 3.92 11.15 -2.82
CA THR A 16 4.64 11.79 -1.72
C THR A 16 6.14 11.70 -2.02
N PRO A 17 6.89 12.81 -2.01
CA PRO A 17 8.34 12.73 -2.05
C PRO A 17 8.79 11.96 -0.81
N GLY A 18 9.36 10.77 -1.01
CA GLY A 18 9.99 10.04 0.07
C GLY A 18 11.20 10.81 0.57
N GLU A 19 11.46 10.77 1.88
CA GLU A 19 12.75 11.21 2.43
C GLU A 19 13.84 10.22 1.95
N GLY A 20 14.44 10.50 0.78
CA GLY A 20 15.48 9.68 0.19
C GLY A 20 15.72 9.94 -1.31
N ASN A 21 16.79 9.37 -1.85
CA ASN A 21 17.13 9.44 -3.28
C ASN A 21 16.29 8.48 -4.17
N TYR A 22 15.03 8.23 -3.81
CA TYR A 22 14.15 7.29 -4.53
C TYR A 22 12.77 7.89 -4.80
N GLN A 23 12.13 7.43 -5.87
CA GLN A 23 10.77 7.79 -6.27
C GLN A 23 9.87 6.55 -6.24
N VAL A 24 8.60 6.71 -5.86
CA VAL A 24 7.61 5.64 -5.86
C VAL A 24 6.78 5.69 -7.15
N ILE A 25 6.98 4.71 -8.03
CA ILE A 25 6.34 4.60 -9.35
C ILE A 25 5.21 3.58 -9.27
N GLY A 26 4.00 3.94 -9.70
CA GLY A 26 2.84 3.04 -9.75
C GLY A 26 2.13 3.09 -11.10
N SER A 27 1.00 2.39 -11.24
CA SER A 27 0.17 2.48 -12.45
C SER A 27 -0.25 3.93 -12.71
N HIS A 28 -0.14 4.38 -13.97
CA HIS A 28 -0.67 5.66 -14.44
C HIS A 28 -2.14 5.57 -14.87
N GLU A 29 -2.64 4.36 -15.07
CA GLU A 29 -3.99 4.08 -15.53
C GLU A 29 -4.84 3.47 -14.41
N PRO A 30 -6.17 3.71 -14.40
CA PRO A 30 -7.09 3.02 -13.50
C PRO A 30 -7.02 1.51 -13.69
N ILE A 31 -7.11 0.77 -12.60
CA ILE A 31 -7.07 -0.70 -12.63
C ILE A 31 -8.50 -1.20 -12.44
N VAL A 32 -9.02 -1.91 -13.43
CA VAL A 32 -10.36 -2.50 -13.39
C VAL A 32 -10.27 -3.91 -12.84
N ALA A 33 -11.12 -4.23 -11.86
CA ALA A 33 -11.22 -5.56 -11.28
C ALA A 33 -12.64 -6.10 -11.41
N VAL A 34 -12.75 -7.41 -11.65
CA VAL A 34 -14.02 -8.12 -11.61
C VAL A 34 -14.34 -8.46 -10.17
N GLN A 35 -15.61 -8.36 -9.79
CA GLN A 35 -16.04 -8.71 -8.44
C GLN A 35 -15.68 -10.15 -8.11
N GLY A 36 -14.96 -10.35 -7.00
CA GLY A 36 -14.50 -11.65 -6.52
C GLY A 36 -13.08 -11.99 -6.93
N ASP A 37 -12.47 -11.29 -7.88
CA ASP A 37 -11.12 -11.58 -8.35
C ASP A 37 -10.05 -10.87 -7.51
N ASP A 38 -8.88 -11.49 -7.42
CA ASP A 38 -7.70 -10.84 -6.85
C ASP A 38 -7.24 -9.72 -7.78
N VAL A 39 -6.88 -8.56 -7.22
CA VAL A 39 -6.31 -7.44 -7.97
C VAL A 39 -4.87 -7.19 -7.52
N ILE A 40 -4.01 -6.83 -8.47
CA ILE A 40 -2.64 -6.41 -8.20
C ILE A 40 -2.51 -4.93 -8.53
N LEU A 41 -2.01 -4.16 -7.56
CA LEU A 41 -1.67 -2.75 -7.71
C LEU A 41 -0.17 -2.67 -7.95
N PRO A 42 0.29 -2.51 -9.21
CA PRO A 42 1.70 -2.48 -9.51
C PRO A 42 2.31 -1.21 -8.93
N CYS A 43 3.40 -1.40 -8.20
CA CYS A 43 4.17 -0.31 -7.61
C CYS A 43 5.62 -0.73 -7.37
N HIS A 44 6.56 0.18 -7.60
CA HIS A 44 7.98 -0.03 -7.34
C HIS A 44 8.68 1.28 -6.98
N VAL A 45 9.92 1.18 -6.50
CA VAL A 45 10.81 2.34 -6.33
C VAL A 45 11.84 2.44 -7.45
N GLU A 46 12.19 3.67 -7.83
CA GLU A 46 13.28 3.99 -8.75
C GLU A 46 14.28 4.97 -8.08
N PRO A 47 15.60 4.67 -8.04
CA PRO A 47 16.23 3.45 -8.55
C PRO A 47 15.79 2.20 -7.79
N ARG A 48 15.89 1.04 -8.46
CA ARG A 48 15.59 -0.25 -7.84
C ARG A 48 16.57 -0.53 -6.71
N ILE A 49 16.09 -0.35 -5.48
CA ILE A 49 16.82 -0.62 -4.25
C ILE A 49 16.05 -1.62 -3.40
N SER A 50 16.75 -2.31 -2.49
CA SER A 50 16.09 -3.15 -1.51
C SER A 50 15.30 -2.28 -0.53
N VAL A 51 13.99 -2.53 -0.44
CA VAL A 51 13.08 -1.88 0.50
C VAL A 51 12.61 -2.85 1.59
N ALA A 52 13.24 -4.02 1.71
CA ALA A 52 12.88 -5.05 2.69
C ALA A 52 12.97 -4.55 4.14
N ARG A 53 13.78 -3.53 4.42
CA ARG A 53 13.92 -2.89 5.75
C ARG A 53 13.16 -1.58 5.87
N TYR A 54 12.46 -1.15 4.84
CA TYR A 54 11.72 0.12 4.85
C TYR A 54 10.29 -0.09 5.32
N THR A 55 9.66 1.01 5.72
CA THR A 55 8.23 1.03 5.96
C THR A 55 7.52 1.21 4.61
N VAL A 56 6.57 0.34 4.30
CA VAL A 56 5.73 0.42 3.10
C VAL A 56 4.29 0.56 3.55
N GLU A 57 3.65 1.65 3.13
CA GLU A 57 2.28 1.98 3.53
C GLU A 57 1.41 2.15 2.30
N TRP A 58 0.27 1.47 2.32
CA TRP A 58 -0.85 1.70 1.42
C TRP A 58 -2.00 2.26 2.25
N SER A 59 -2.52 3.43 1.90
CA SER A 59 -3.55 4.16 2.65
C SER A 59 -4.66 4.62 1.72
N ARG A 60 -5.80 5.08 2.24
CA ARG A 60 -6.87 5.66 1.42
C ARG A 60 -6.86 7.19 1.58
N PRO A 61 -6.69 7.99 0.51
CA PRO A 61 -6.72 9.46 0.61
C PRO A 61 -8.07 10.00 1.08
N ASP A 62 -9.15 9.27 0.81
CA ASP A 62 -10.52 9.66 1.14
C ASP A 62 -10.90 9.34 2.60
N LEU A 63 -10.16 8.45 3.26
CA LEU A 63 -10.35 8.17 4.68
C LEU A 63 -9.60 9.21 5.53
N LYS A 64 -10.35 10.21 5.99
CA LYS A 64 -9.86 11.15 7.00
C LYS A 64 -9.91 10.47 8.39
N PRO A 65 -8.92 10.70 9.27
CA PRO A 65 -8.99 10.25 10.64
C PRO A 65 -10.29 10.72 11.30
N ASP A 66 -10.93 9.86 12.09
CA ASP A 66 -12.12 10.24 12.86
C ASP A 66 -11.72 11.35 13.84
N PRO A 67 -12.29 12.57 13.74
CA PRO A 67 -11.94 13.67 14.63
C PRO A 67 -12.30 13.40 16.10
N ASN A 68 -13.17 12.42 16.38
CA ASN A 68 -13.54 12.01 17.72
C ASN A 68 -12.68 10.86 18.26
N ASP A 69 -11.85 10.22 17.43
CA ASP A 69 -10.86 9.29 17.93
C ASP A 69 -9.78 10.08 18.68
N ARG A 70 -9.82 9.98 20.01
CA ARG A 70 -8.87 10.65 20.91
C ARG A 70 -7.42 10.23 20.66
N LEU A 71 -7.22 9.09 19.98
CA LEU A 71 -5.91 8.58 19.61
C LEU A 71 -5.52 8.96 18.17
N SER A 72 -6.43 9.59 17.40
CA SER A 72 -6.25 9.98 16.00
C SER A 72 -5.60 8.88 15.16
N ARG A 73 -6.10 7.64 15.28
CA ARG A 73 -5.51 6.49 14.59
C ARG A 73 -5.63 6.68 13.10
N VAL A 74 -4.50 6.49 12.41
CA VAL A 74 -4.45 6.33 10.97
C VAL A 74 -4.62 4.84 10.69
N GLU A 75 -5.63 4.48 9.89
CA GLU A 75 -5.82 3.11 9.42
C GLU A 75 -5.27 2.96 8.00
N TYR A 76 -4.61 1.83 7.74
CA TYR A 76 -3.96 1.54 6.47
C TYR A 76 -4.71 0.44 5.69
N VAL A 77 -4.62 0.46 4.37
CA VAL A 77 -4.98 -0.69 3.53
C VAL A 77 -3.97 -1.81 3.73
N HIS A 78 -2.68 -1.46 3.81
CA HIS A 78 -1.59 -2.37 4.11
C HIS A 78 -0.46 -1.61 4.79
N LEU A 79 0.14 -2.23 5.81
CA LEU A 79 1.32 -1.69 6.49
C LEU A 79 2.36 -2.80 6.65
N TYR A 80 3.54 -2.54 6.11
CA TYR A 80 4.75 -3.32 6.32
C TYR A 80 5.77 -2.44 7.03
N ARG A 81 6.29 -2.88 8.17
CA ARG A 81 7.23 -2.15 9.02
C ARG A 81 8.04 -3.13 9.85
N ASP A 82 9.28 -2.78 10.18
CA ASP A 82 10.19 -3.65 10.96
C ASP A 82 10.33 -5.05 10.35
N SER A 83 10.36 -5.10 9.01
CA SER A 83 10.46 -6.31 8.20
C SER A 83 9.28 -7.30 8.32
N ARG A 84 8.08 -6.84 8.68
CA ARG A 84 6.87 -7.65 8.81
C ARG A 84 5.59 -6.88 8.49
N GLU A 85 4.51 -7.60 8.20
CA GLU A 85 3.17 -7.01 8.14
C GLU A 85 2.69 -6.61 9.54
N VAL A 86 2.00 -5.47 9.63
CA VAL A 86 1.39 -4.94 10.86
C VAL A 86 -0.14 -4.96 10.71
N PRO A 87 -0.81 -6.06 11.08
CA PRO A 87 -2.25 -6.23 10.87
C PRO A 87 -3.11 -5.32 11.75
N ASP A 88 -2.65 -4.98 12.95
CA ASP A 88 -3.44 -4.23 13.95
C ASP A 88 -3.72 -2.76 13.57
N MET A 89 -3.00 -2.24 12.57
CA MET A 89 -3.20 -0.88 12.04
C MET A 89 -3.93 -0.87 10.69
N LYS A 90 -4.37 -2.03 10.21
CA LYS A 90 -5.11 -2.11 8.95
C LYS A 90 -6.59 -1.84 9.18
N ILE A 91 -7.21 -1.18 8.21
CA ILE A 91 -8.66 -1.11 8.09
C ILE A 91 -9.21 -2.54 8.12
N SER A 92 -10.20 -2.78 8.98
CA SER A 92 -10.74 -4.13 9.25
C SER A 92 -11.10 -4.94 7.99
N SER A 93 -11.64 -4.29 6.96
CA SER A 93 -12.04 -4.93 5.68
C SER A 93 -10.87 -5.42 4.82
N TYR A 94 -9.63 -5.00 5.13
CA TYR A 94 -8.40 -5.37 4.41
C TYR A 94 -7.50 -6.35 5.18
N VAL A 95 -7.81 -6.63 6.45
CA VAL A 95 -7.11 -7.64 7.25
C VAL A 95 -7.23 -9.00 6.56
N LYS A 96 -6.10 -9.71 6.42
CA LYS A 96 -5.97 -10.99 5.66
C LYS A 96 -6.36 -10.93 4.17
N ARG A 97 -6.67 -9.75 3.63
CA ARG A 97 -7.02 -9.55 2.22
C ARG A 97 -5.94 -8.85 1.43
N THR A 98 -4.83 -8.44 2.02
CA THR A 98 -3.74 -7.76 1.30
C THR A 98 -2.39 -8.35 1.59
N ALA A 99 -1.50 -8.38 0.59
CA ALA A 99 -0.15 -8.91 0.70
C ALA A 99 0.82 -8.18 -0.25
N LEU A 100 2.07 -8.01 0.20
CA LEU A 100 3.20 -7.62 -0.66
C LEU A 100 3.89 -8.85 -1.24
N PHE A 101 4.61 -8.67 -2.34
CA PHE A 101 5.47 -9.71 -2.91
C PHE A 101 6.80 -9.74 -2.18
N ALA A 102 6.96 -10.64 -1.19
CA ALA A 102 8.11 -10.68 -0.29
C ALA A 102 9.47 -10.71 -1.02
N GLU A 103 9.62 -11.57 -2.03
CA GLU A 103 10.83 -11.65 -2.85
C GLU A 103 11.06 -10.41 -3.73
N GLY A 104 9.99 -9.67 -4.02
CA GLY A 104 10.05 -8.42 -4.78
C GLY A 104 10.64 -7.26 -4.00
N LEU A 105 10.55 -7.27 -2.66
CA LEU A 105 11.01 -6.18 -1.80
C LEU A 105 12.52 -5.95 -1.90
N THR A 106 13.31 -7.00 -2.17
CA THR A 106 14.77 -6.87 -2.36
C THR A 106 15.14 -6.17 -3.67
N HIS A 107 14.18 -6.01 -4.59
CA HIS A 107 14.35 -5.39 -5.91
C HIS A 107 13.46 -4.15 -6.08
N GLY A 108 12.94 -3.60 -4.97
CA GLY A 108 12.15 -2.39 -4.95
C GLY A 108 10.70 -2.58 -5.39
N ASN A 109 10.21 -3.81 -5.57
CA ASN A 109 8.80 -4.06 -5.88
C ASN A 109 7.97 -4.01 -4.59
N ILE A 110 7.04 -3.05 -4.57
CA ILE A 110 6.09 -2.83 -3.46
C ILE A 110 4.65 -2.97 -3.93
N SER A 111 4.43 -3.74 -5.00
CA SER A 111 3.10 -4.00 -5.54
C SER A 111 2.22 -4.68 -4.50
N LEU A 112 0.97 -4.23 -4.40
CA LEU A 112 0.01 -4.77 -3.44
C LEU A 112 -0.95 -5.73 -4.13
N LYS A 113 -1.02 -6.96 -3.64
CA LYS A 113 -2.09 -7.89 -3.99
C LYS A 113 -3.25 -7.71 -3.02
N ILE A 114 -4.48 -7.54 -3.53
CA ILE A 114 -5.72 -7.52 -2.75
C ILE A 114 -6.56 -8.74 -3.17
N MET A 115 -7.00 -9.54 -2.21
CA MET A 115 -7.69 -10.82 -2.41
C MET A 115 -9.23 -10.68 -2.33
N ASN A 116 -9.95 -11.43 -3.17
CA ASN A 116 -11.43 -11.45 -3.26
C ASN A 116 -12.06 -10.06 -3.53
N GLY A 117 -11.67 -9.35 -4.58
CA GLY A 117 -12.02 -7.94 -4.78
C GLY A 117 -13.43 -7.68 -5.32
N CYS A 118 -14.35 -7.09 -4.53
CA CYS A 118 -14.87 -5.73 -4.76
C CYS A 118 -15.89 -5.32 -3.66
N SER A 119 -15.58 -4.27 -2.90
CA SER A 119 -16.54 -3.43 -2.15
C SER A 119 -16.09 -1.98 -2.25
N GLN A 120 -16.57 -1.24 -3.26
CA GLN A 120 -16.42 0.22 -3.44
C GLN A 120 -15.12 0.80 -2.84
N GLU A 121 -13.97 0.37 -3.35
CA GLU A 121 -12.67 0.86 -2.88
C GLU A 121 -12.25 2.05 -3.74
N PHE A 122 -12.71 3.24 -3.35
CA PHE A 122 -12.31 4.49 -3.99
C PHE A 122 -10.98 4.95 -3.42
N GLY A 123 -9.98 5.19 -4.28
CA GLY A 123 -8.69 5.81 -3.95
C GLY A 123 -7.81 5.03 -2.97
N ILE A 124 -6.66 4.53 -3.41
CA ILE A 124 -5.59 4.05 -2.50
C ILE A 124 -4.30 4.78 -2.86
N ASN A 125 -3.75 5.49 -1.87
CA ASN A 125 -2.44 6.11 -1.85
C ASN A 125 -1.35 5.11 -1.46
N ARG A 126 -0.12 5.45 -1.82
CA ARG A 126 1.08 4.64 -1.59
C ARG A 126 2.22 5.52 -1.12
N GLN A 127 2.98 5.04 -0.16
CA GLN A 127 4.18 5.70 0.32
C GLN A 127 5.20 4.67 0.82
N VAL A 128 6.47 5.01 0.65
CA VAL A 128 7.60 4.29 1.24
C VAL A 128 8.32 5.30 2.11
N GLN A 129 8.56 4.92 3.37
CA GLN A 129 9.35 5.70 4.30
C GLN A 129 10.57 4.86 4.68
N THR A 130 11.73 5.50 4.80
CA THR A 130 12.89 4.84 5.39
C THR A 130 12.54 4.47 6.83
N SER A 131 12.86 3.23 7.24
CA SER A 131 12.85 2.95 8.68
C SER A 131 13.81 3.94 9.31
N PRO A 132 13.47 4.60 10.45
CA PRO A 132 14.47 5.37 11.17
C PRO A 132 15.64 4.41 11.40
N GLU A 133 16.78 4.71 10.77
CA GLU A 133 17.98 3.95 11.04
C GLU A 133 18.17 4.03 12.55
N THR A 134 18.19 2.89 13.23
CA THR A 134 18.79 2.82 14.55
C THR A 134 20.22 3.29 14.37
N SER A 135 20.46 4.56 14.69
CA SER A 135 21.76 5.19 14.82
C SER A 135 22.50 4.53 15.98
N HIS A 136 22.96 3.30 15.76
CA HIS A 136 23.78 2.55 16.70
C HIS A 136 24.70 1.62 15.90
N LEU A 137 25.85 2.14 15.47
CA LEU A 137 27.13 1.92 16.15
C LEU A 137 28.30 2.66 15.44
N GLY A 138 28.96 3.55 16.19
CA GLY A 138 30.42 3.62 16.35
C GLY A 138 31.32 4.07 15.19
N SER A 139 31.90 5.26 15.34
CA SER A 139 33.35 5.44 15.57
C SER A 139 33.58 6.75 16.31
#